data_AF-A0A1Q3K2M0-F1
#
_entry.id   AF-A0A1Q3K2M0-F1
#
_cell.length_a   1.000
_cell.length_b   1.000
_cell.length_c   1.000
_cell.angle_alpha   90.00
_cell.angle_beta   90.00
_cell.angle_gamma   90.00
#
_symmetry.space_group_name_H-M   'P 1'
#
loop_
_entity.id
_entity.type
_entity.pdbx_description
1 polymer ?
#
loop_
_entity_poly.entity_id
_entity_poly.type
_entity_poly.pdbx_seq_one_letter_code
_entity_poly.pdbx_strand_id
1 'polypeptide(L)'
;MSLIRSPKDFWSGVIYLAAALFGLIVGSDYPMGRAGQMGPGYFPIILSSLLLVFGIATLARAFIVPGEQVTKFALKPALLIVGSVVLFGLLVERAGFIIAMFASILMSASASREFRFEWSAA
;
A
#
# COMPACT_ATOMS: atom_id res chain seq x y z
N MET A 1 -31.28 -8.48 -6.63
CA MET A 1 -30.36 -7.31 -6.57
C MET A 1 -29.29 -7.63 -5.54
N SER A 2 -28.02 -7.83 -5.95
CA SER A 2 -26.93 -7.91 -4.97
C SER A 2 -26.81 -6.57 -4.27
N LEU A 3 -26.80 -6.55 -2.93
CA LEU A 3 -26.63 -5.33 -2.15
C LEU A 3 -25.26 -4.68 -2.44
N ILE A 4 -24.23 -5.50 -2.67
CA ILE A 4 -22.88 -5.06 -3.03
C ILE A 4 -22.74 -5.05 -4.55
N ARG A 5 -22.46 -3.89 -5.14
CA ARG A 5 -22.30 -3.72 -6.60
C ARG A 5 -20.84 -3.82 -7.05
N SER A 6 -19.89 -3.46 -6.18
CA SER A 6 -18.45 -3.57 -6.42
C SER A 6 -17.77 -4.28 -5.24
N PRO A 7 -17.60 -5.62 -5.29
CA PRO A 7 -16.94 -6.38 -4.22
C PRO A 7 -15.50 -5.92 -3.95
N LYS A 8 -14.77 -5.50 -4.99
CA LYS A 8 -13.39 -4.99 -4.87
C LYS A 8 -13.32 -3.70 -4.06
N ASP A 9 -14.21 -2.75 -4.33
CA ASP A 9 -14.27 -1.50 -3.57
C ASP A 9 -14.74 -1.75 -2.14
N PHE A 10 -15.67 -2.68 -1.93
CA PHE A 10 -16.14 -3.04 -0.60
C PHE A 10 -14.98 -3.52 0.29
N TRP A 11 -14.22 -4.51 -0.18
CA TRP A 11 -13.07 -5.04 0.60
C TRP A 11 -11.94 -4.02 0.75
N SER A 12 -11.69 -3.20 -0.28
CA SER A 12 -10.69 -2.13 -0.19
C SER A 12 -11.08 -1.09 0.86
N GLY A 13 -12.35 -0.66 0.86
CA GLY A 13 -12.92 0.24 1.85
C GLY A 13 -12.83 -0.32 3.28
N VAL A 14 -13.15 -1.61 3.47
CA VAL A 14 -13.00 -2.28 4.77
C VAL A 14 -11.55 -2.25 5.27
N ILE A 15 -10.57 -2.55 4.40
CA ILE A 15 -9.13 -2.52 4.76
C ILE A 15 -8.71 -1.09 5.13
N TYR A 16 -9.12 -0.08 4.37
CA TYR A 16 -8.82 1.32 4.66
C TYR A 16 -9.40 1.77 6.00
N LEU A 17 -10.66 1.41 6.29
CA LEU A 17 -11.30 1.71 7.56
C LEU A 17 -10.60 1.01 8.73
N ALA A 18 -10.24 -0.26 8.58
CA ALA A 18 -9.54 -1.00 9.63
C ALA A 18 -8.17 -0.38 9.95
N ALA A 19 -7.38 -0.05 8.92
CA ALA A 19 -6.08 0.60 9.09
C ALA A 19 -6.23 2.01 9.68
N ALA A 20 -7.24 2.78 9.25
CA ALA A 20 -7.55 4.10 9.78
C ALA A 20 -7.93 4.03 11.26
N LEU A 21 -8.84 3.13 11.65
CA LEU A 21 -9.22 2.96 13.06
C LEU A 21 -8.01 2.56 13.90
N PHE A 22 -7.20 1.61 13.43
CA PHE A 22 -5.99 1.20 14.13
C PHE A 22 -5.03 2.38 14.36
N GLY A 23 -4.74 3.15 13.33
CA GLY A 23 -3.85 4.30 13.44
C GLY A 23 -4.42 5.44 14.28
N LEU A 24 -5.74 5.65 14.30
CA LEU A 24 -6.40 6.61 15.19
C LEU A 24 -6.34 6.16 16.65
N ILE A 25 -6.61 4.90 16.94
CA ILE A 25 -6.58 4.34 18.30
C ILE A 25 -5.15 4.44 18.84
N VAL A 26 -4.17 3.87 18.14
CA VAL A 26 -2.77 3.87 18.59
C VAL A 26 -2.20 5.30 18.60
N GLY A 27 -2.55 6.11 17.61
CA GLY A 27 -2.10 7.50 17.53
C GLY A 27 -2.66 8.40 18.64
N SER A 28 -3.85 8.08 19.17
CA SER A 28 -4.53 8.88 20.19
C SER A 28 -3.84 8.85 21.56
N ASP A 29 -3.01 7.83 21.81
CA ASP A 29 -2.19 7.72 23.02
C ASP A 29 -0.95 8.63 22.97
N TYR A 30 -0.61 9.18 21.81
CA TYR A 30 0.58 10.01 21.62
C TYR A 30 0.24 11.50 21.57
N PRO A 31 1.11 12.37 22.13
CA PRO A 31 0.91 13.81 22.04
C PRO A 31 1.02 14.27 20.59
N MET A 32 0.03 15.06 20.17
CA MET A 32 -0.05 15.65 18.82
C MET A 32 1.05 16.70 18.57
N GLY A 33 1.47 17.43 19.61
CA GLY A 33 2.35 18.59 19.45
C GLY A 33 1.67 19.75 18.72
N ARG A 34 2.47 20.60 18.05
CA ARG A 34 1.99 21.72 17.21
C ARG A 34 2.41 21.50 15.76
N ALA A 35 1.78 22.18 14.80
CA ALA A 35 2.14 22.02 13.38
C ALA A 35 3.63 22.32 13.08
N GLY A 36 4.24 23.27 13.81
CA GLY A 36 5.67 23.58 13.68
C GLY A 36 6.61 22.68 14.50
N GLN A 37 6.07 21.82 15.37
CA GLN A 37 6.80 20.86 16.21
C GLN A 37 5.91 19.62 16.39
N MET A 38 5.87 18.80 15.33
CA MET A 38 4.99 17.64 15.26
C MET A 38 5.37 16.62 16.34
N GLY A 39 4.41 16.30 17.21
CA GLY A 39 4.56 15.21 18.16
C GLY A 39 4.39 13.84 17.49
N PRO A 40 4.73 12.73 18.18
CA PRO A 40 4.66 11.38 17.61
C PRO A 40 3.25 11.00 17.10
N GLY A 41 2.19 11.55 17.69
CA GLY A 41 0.80 11.32 17.28
C GLY A 41 0.37 12.10 16.04
N TYR A 42 1.11 13.14 15.64
CA TYR A 42 0.70 14.06 14.56
C TYR A 42 0.47 13.33 13.23
N PHE A 43 1.47 12.57 12.82
CA PHE A 43 1.46 11.89 11.53
C PHE A 43 0.48 10.71 11.50
N PRO A 44 0.46 9.78 12.48
CA PRO A 44 -0.53 8.71 12.53
C PRO A 44 -1.96 9.23 12.52
N ILE A 45 -2.29 10.24 13.33
CA ILE A 45 -3.67 10.77 13.44
C ILE A 45 -4.13 11.39 12.13
N ILE A 46 -3.33 12.26 11.49
CA ILE A 46 -3.74 12.97 10.27
C ILE A 46 -3.87 11.99 9.11
N LEU A 47 -2.88 11.12 8.89
CA LEU A 47 -2.96 10.14 7.81
C LEU A 47 -4.11 9.17 8.01
N SER A 48 -4.34 8.71 9.24
CA SER A 48 -5.46 7.82 9.53
C SER A 48 -6.80 8.51 9.36
N SER A 49 -6.90 9.80 9.70
CA SER A 49 -8.11 10.59 9.45
C SER A 49 -8.40 10.75 7.95
N LEU A 50 -7.38 11.04 7.14
CA LEU A 50 -7.54 11.09 5.68
C LEU A 50 -7.92 9.71 5.11
N LEU A 51 -7.27 8.66 5.58
CA LEU A 51 -7.57 7.28 5.17
C LEU A 51 -8.98 6.87 5.58
N LEU A 52 -9.48 7.32 6.73
CA LEU A 52 -10.86 7.11 7.17
C LEU A 52 -11.84 7.70 6.16
N VAL A 53 -11.61 8.95 5.73
CA VAL A 53 -12.46 9.62 4.71
C VAL A 53 -12.45 8.84 3.40
N PHE A 54 -11.28 8.43 2.91
CA PHE A 54 -11.20 7.61 1.69
C PHE A 54 -11.82 6.23 1.88
N GLY A 55 -11.71 5.62 3.05
CA GLY A 55 -12.34 4.34 3.38
C GLY A 55 -13.87 4.43 3.33
N ILE A 56 -14.46 5.47 3.94
CA ILE A 56 -15.91 5.72 3.88
C ILE A 56 -16.36 5.97 2.44
N ALA A 57 -15.65 6.83 1.71
CA ALA A 57 -15.98 7.15 0.32
C ALA A 57 -15.93 5.91 -0.59
N THR A 58 -14.88 5.08 -0.44
CA THR A 58 -14.71 3.83 -1.21
C THR A 58 -15.78 2.80 -0.85
N LEU A 59 -16.09 2.65 0.45
CA LEU A 59 -17.12 1.73 0.92
C LEU A 59 -18.52 2.15 0.42
N ALA A 60 -18.85 3.44 0.48
CA ALA A 60 -20.09 3.98 -0.08
C ALA A 60 -20.18 3.76 -1.59
N ARG A 61 -19.08 4.02 -2.32
CA ARG A 61 -18.99 3.77 -3.77
C ARG A 61 -19.29 2.31 -4.12
N ALA A 62 -18.92 1.35 -3.25
CA ALA A 62 -19.15 -0.07 -3.47
C ALA A 62 -20.63 -0.47 -3.59
N PHE A 63 -21.54 0.33 -3.06
CA PHE A 63 -22.99 0.13 -3.14
C PHE A 63 -23.65 0.89 -4.29
N ILE A 64 -22.99 1.92 -4.82
CA ILE A 64 -23.54 2.82 -5.84
C ILE A 64 -23.07 2.38 -7.24
N VAL A 65 -21.76 2.17 -7.38
CA VAL A 65 -21.08 1.93 -8.66
C VAL A 65 -20.84 0.44 -8.86
N PRO A 66 -21.26 -0.15 -9.99
CA PRO A 66 -20.91 -1.53 -10.32
C PRO A 66 -19.41 -1.63 -10.59
N GLY A 67 -18.78 -2.67 -10.05
CA GLY A 67 -17.35 -2.86 -10.16
C GLY A 67 -16.95 -4.32 -10.28
N GLU A 68 -15.65 -4.54 -10.46
CA GLU A 68 -15.08 -5.85 -10.66
C GLU A 68 -15.16 -6.72 -9.41
N GLN A 69 -15.15 -8.03 -9.62
CA GLN A 69 -14.98 -9.01 -8.56
C GLN A 69 -13.54 -9.00 -8.04
N VAL A 70 -13.36 -9.47 -6.80
CA VAL A 70 -12.03 -9.68 -6.25
C VAL A 70 -11.35 -10.83 -6.99
N THR A 71 -10.28 -10.52 -7.71
CA THR A 71 -9.47 -11.53 -8.40
C THR A 71 -8.66 -12.36 -7.40
N LYS A 72 -8.17 -13.52 -7.82
CA LYS A 72 -7.28 -14.36 -7.00
C LYS A 72 -6.04 -13.59 -6.55
N PHE A 73 -5.59 -13.86 -5.33
CA PHE A 73 -4.34 -13.32 -4.79
C PHE A 73 -3.16 -13.66 -5.71
N ALA A 74 -2.43 -12.63 -6.13
CA ALA A 74 -1.24 -12.77 -6.95
C ALA A 74 -0.02 -13.03 -6.07
N LEU A 75 0.12 -14.26 -5.56
CA LEU A 75 1.19 -14.64 -4.63
C LEU A 75 2.60 -14.42 -5.21
N LYS A 76 2.79 -14.73 -6.49
CA LYS A 76 4.09 -14.55 -7.16
C LYS A 76 4.58 -13.09 -7.13
N PRO A 77 3.84 -12.09 -7.66
CA PRO A 77 4.29 -10.70 -7.61
C PRO A 77 4.37 -10.17 -6.17
N ALA A 78 3.49 -10.61 -5.26
CA ALA A 78 3.58 -10.24 -3.85
C ALA A 78 4.91 -10.68 -3.22
N LEU A 79 5.32 -11.95 -3.42
CA LEU A 79 6.59 -12.47 -2.94
C LEU A 79 7.80 -11.78 -3.57
N LEU A 80 7.71 -11.41 -4.86
CA LEU A 80 8.79 -10.68 -5.53
C LEU A 80 8.97 -9.26 -4.97
N ILE A 81 7.88 -8.55 -4.69
CA ILE A 81 7.93 -7.20 -4.10
C ILE A 81 8.44 -7.26 -2.66
N VAL A 82 7.94 -8.19 -1.83
CA VAL A 82 8.45 -8.34 -0.46
C VAL A 82 9.92 -8.77 -0.48
N GLY A 83 10.25 -9.72 -1.36
CA GLY A 83 11.63 -10.19 -1.54
C GLY A 83 12.59 -9.10 -1.99
N SER A 84 12.16 -8.15 -2.82
CA SER A 84 13.02 -7.04 -3.27
C SER A 84 13.35 -6.05 -2.16
N VAL A 85 12.43 -5.84 -1.20
CA VAL A 85 12.67 -5.04 0.00
C VAL A 85 13.64 -5.74 0.94
N VAL A 86 13.46 -7.04 1.17
CA VAL A 86 14.39 -7.85 1.98
C VAL A 86 15.78 -7.85 1.33
N LEU A 87 15.85 -8.06 0.02
CA LEU A 87 17.09 -8.01 -0.75
C LEU A 87 17.78 -6.65 -0.61
N PHE A 88 17.03 -5.55 -0.70
CA PHE A 88 17.57 -4.20 -0.51
C PHE A 88 18.26 -4.08 0.85
N GLY A 89 17.56 -4.44 1.93
CA GLY A 89 18.09 -4.36 3.29
C GLY A 89 19.34 -5.20 3.51
N LEU A 90 19.44 -6.37 2.85
CA LEU A 90 20.63 -7.22 2.92
C LEU A 90 21.82 -6.67 2.11
N LEU A 91 21.56 -6.04 0.95
CA LEU A 91 22.60 -5.56 0.05
C LEU A 91 23.10 -4.17 0.41
N VAL A 92 22.27 -3.30 1.00
CA VAL A 92 22.63 -1.88 1.20
C VAL A 92 23.88 -1.73 2.07
N GLU A 93 24.04 -2.55 3.11
CA GLU A 93 25.21 -2.52 4.00
C GLU A 93 26.44 -3.24 3.41
N ARG A 94 26.24 -4.25 2.54
CA ARG A 94 27.31 -5.14 2.06
C ARG A 94 27.87 -4.75 0.69
N ALA A 95 26.98 -4.37 -0.23
CA ALA A 95 27.27 -4.07 -1.62
C ALA A 95 27.10 -2.57 -1.95
N GLY A 96 26.58 -1.79 -1.00
CA GLY A 96 26.34 -0.37 -1.17
C GLY A 96 25.03 -0.04 -1.85
N PHE A 97 24.65 1.24 -1.76
CA PHE A 97 23.34 1.74 -2.17
C PHE A 97 23.03 1.53 -3.65
N ILE A 98 23.98 1.80 -4.55
CA ILE A 98 23.77 1.71 -6.00
C ILE A 98 23.42 0.27 -6.41
N ILE A 99 24.20 -0.71 -5.92
CA ILE A 99 23.99 -2.13 -6.25
C ILE A 99 22.68 -2.63 -5.63
N ALA A 100 22.42 -2.28 -4.37
CA ALA A 100 21.17 -2.65 -3.68
C ALA A 100 19.94 -2.12 -4.42
N MET A 101 19.95 -0.83 -4.80
CA MET A 101 18.88 -0.22 -5.57
C MET A 101 18.67 -0.93 -6.91
N PHE A 102 19.74 -1.15 -7.67
CA PHE A 102 19.65 -1.79 -8.99
C PHE A 102 19.04 -3.20 -8.89
N ALA A 103 19.50 -4.00 -7.94
CA ALA A 103 18.98 -5.34 -7.71
C ALA A 103 17.49 -5.33 -7.32
N SER A 104 17.09 -4.43 -6.41
CA SER A 104 15.70 -4.31 -5.97
C SER A 104 14.77 -3.78 -7.06
N ILE A 105 15.26 -2.90 -7.93
CA ILE A 105 14.50 -2.43 -9.11
C ILE A 105 14.26 -3.61 -10.06
N LEU A 106 15.30 -4.37 -10.43
CA LEU A 106 15.15 -5.51 -11.34
C LEU A 106 14.21 -6.58 -10.78
N MET A 107 14.34 -6.91 -9.50
CA MET A 107 13.47 -7.88 -8.85
C MET A 107 12.01 -7.40 -8.81
N SER A 108 11.77 -6.13 -8.47
CA SER A 108 10.43 -5.53 -8.46
C SER A 108 9.85 -5.44 -9.87
N ALA A 109 10.66 -5.07 -10.86
CA ALA A 109 10.24 -4.96 -12.25
C ALA A 109 9.76 -6.31 -12.79
N SER A 110 10.41 -7.41 -12.42
CA SER A 110 10.00 -8.77 -12.79
C SER A 110 8.63 -9.20 -12.25
N ALA A 111 8.06 -8.46 -11.29
CA ALA A 111 6.70 -8.68 -10.81
C ALA A 111 5.63 -8.13 -11.77
N SER A 112 5.99 -7.20 -12.66
CA SER A 112 5.09 -6.64 -13.67
C SER A 112 4.88 -7.63 -14.82
N ARG A 113 3.64 -7.71 -15.32
CA ARG A 113 3.32 -8.48 -16.53
C ARG A 113 3.88 -7.87 -17.81
N GLU A 114 4.21 -6.57 -17.76
CA GLU A 114 4.74 -5.81 -18.90
C GLU A 114 6.27 -5.85 -18.99
N PHE A 115 6.94 -6.38 -17.96
CA PHE A 115 8.39 -6.48 -17.96
C PHE A 115 8.85 -7.56 -18.95
N ARG A 116 9.45 -7.10 -20.04
CA ARG A 116 10.19 -7.92 -21.00
C ARG A 116 11.65 -7.55 -20.87
N PHE A 117 12.49 -8.52 -20.51
CA PHE A 117 13.94 -8.34 -20.50
C PHE A 117 14.47 -8.43 -21.94
N GLU A 118 14.00 -7.52 -22.78
CA GLU A 118 14.37 -7.44 -24.19
C GLU A 118 15.12 -6.14 -24.37
N TRP A 119 16.44 -6.25 -24.47
CA TRP A 119 17.28 -5.17 -24.94
C TRP A 119 17.06 -5.05 -26.45
N SER A 120 16.07 -4.26 -26.86
CA SER A 120 15.92 -3.83 -28.25
C SER A 120 16.43 -2.40 -28.34
N ALA A 121 17.73 -2.25 -28.60
CA ALA A 121 18.26 -0.99 -29.10
C ALA A 121 17.68 -0.78 -30.50
N ALA A 122 16.73 0.14 -30.62
CA ALA A 122 16.25 0.66 -31.89
C ALA A 122 17.28 1.63 -32.49
#